data_AF-A0A2W5QGE4-F1
#
_entry.id   AF-A0A2W5QGE4-F1
#
_cell.length_a   1.000
_cell.length_b   1.000
_cell.length_c   1.000
_cell.angle_alpha   90.00
_cell.angle_beta   90.00
_cell.angle_gamma   90.00
#
_symmetry.space_group_name_H-M   'P 1'
#
loop_
_entity.id
_entity.type
_entity.pdbx_description
1 polymer ?
#
loop_
_entity_poly.entity_id
_entity_poly.type
_entity_poly.pdbx_seq_one_letter_code
_entity_poly.pdbx_strand_id
1 'polypeptide(L)'
;SNAVVIKPVPAGATAVGIPARIILPKGDAAHAGDAAMAAPRFSAYGITPDDDPLSQAMRGLIDHAANQEQQIALLWQALEALSERVRVPRDDCVPDEAARETGFETERFTQLVGK
;
A
#
# COMPACT_ATOMS: atom_id res chain seq x y z
N SER A 1 -20.23 -29.17 -20.43
CA SER A 1 -21.46 -28.45 -20.05
C SER A 1 -21.54 -28.34 -18.52
N ASN A 2 -20.98 -27.29 -17.92
CA ASN A 2 -20.91 -27.08 -16.45
C ASN A 2 -21.43 -25.68 -16.06
N ALA A 3 -22.66 -25.34 -16.45
CA ALA A 3 -23.28 -24.06 -16.10
C ALA A 3 -24.50 -24.29 -15.20
N VAL A 4 -24.69 -23.42 -14.20
CA VAL A 4 -25.86 -23.43 -13.32
C VAL A 4 -26.75 -22.23 -13.67
N VAL A 5 -27.80 -22.51 -14.44
CA VAL A 5 -28.72 -21.51 -14.98
C VAL A 5 -29.90 -21.31 -14.03
N ILE A 6 -29.98 -20.13 -13.43
CA ILE A 6 -31.04 -19.75 -12.47
C ILE A 6 -32.16 -18.88 -13.10
N LYS A 7 -31.99 -18.45 -14.36
CA LYS A 7 -32.94 -17.62 -15.12
C LYS A 7 -33.01 -18.09 -16.59
N PRO A 8 -34.15 -17.95 -17.28
CA PRO A 8 -34.29 -18.36 -18.68
C PRO A 8 -33.22 -17.73 -19.59
N VAL A 9 -32.69 -18.52 -20.54
CA VAL A 9 -31.72 -18.04 -21.54
C VAL A 9 -32.45 -17.52 -22.78
N PRO A 10 -32.22 -16.25 -23.20
CA PRO A 10 -32.80 -15.69 -24.42
C PRO A 10 -32.37 -16.47 -25.68
N ALA A 11 -33.24 -16.52 -26.68
CA ALA A 11 -32.94 -17.15 -27.96
C ALA A 11 -31.71 -16.51 -28.61
N GLY A 12 -30.80 -17.34 -29.10
CA GLY A 12 -29.54 -16.90 -29.72
C GLY A 12 -28.44 -16.50 -28.74
N ALA A 13 -28.63 -16.63 -27.42
CA ALA A 13 -27.59 -16.36 -26.42
C ALA A 13 -27.00 -17.64 -25.81
N THR A 14 -25.76 -17.56 -25.30
CA THR A 14 -25.05 -18.68 -24.66
C THR A 14 -24.86 -18.39 -23.17
N ALA A 15 -25.19 -19.34 -22.28
CA ALA A 15 -24.99 -19.18 -20.84
C ALA A 15 -23.76 -19.95 -20.34
N VAL A 16 -22.90 -19.30 -19.56
CA VAL A 16 -21.66 -19.91 -19.02
C VAL A 16 -21.44 -19.58 -17.55
N GLY A 17 -20.83 -20.51 -16.80
CA GLY A 17 -20.42 -20.31 -15.41
C GLY A 17 -21.44 -20.75 -14.35
N ILE A 18 -21.03 -20.62 -13.08
CA ILE A 18 -21.82 -20.93 -11.88
C ILE A 18 -21.67 -19.74 -10.92
N PRO A 19 -22.71 -18.92 -10.68
CA PRO A 19 -23.99 -18.88 -11.39
C PRO A 19 -23.82 -18.42 -12.85
N ALA A 20 -24.66 -18.95 -13.74
CA ALA A 20 -24.51 -18.71 -15.18
C ALA A 20 -24.78 -17.25 -15.58
N ARG A 21 -23.92 -16.73 -16.47
CA ARG A 21 -24.05 -15.41 -17.11
C ARG A 21 -24.29 -15.59 -18.61
N ILE A 22 -25.11 -14.72 -19.19
CA ILE A 22 -25.50 -14.76 -20.61
C ILE A 22 -24.45 -13.99 -21.45
N ILE A 23 -23.97 -14.62 -22.52
CA ILE A 23 -23.10 -14.05 -23.54
C ILE A 23 -23.88 -14.03 -24.86
N LEU A 24 -24.05 -12.86 -25.47
CA LEU A 24 -24.60 -12.74 -26.81
C LEU A 24 -23.50 -12.98 -27.85
N PRO A 25 -23.76 -13.76 -28.92
CA PRO A 25 -22.86 -13.87 -30.05
C PRO A 25 -22.74 -12.49 -30.72
N LYS A 26 -21.49 -12.08 -30.94
CA LYS A 26 -21.11 -10.75 -31.40
C LYS A 26 -21.50 -10.57 -32.88
N GLY A 27 -22.75 -10.23 -33.13
CA GLY A 27 -23.21 -9.57 -34.35
C GLY A 27 -23.25 -8.06 -34.09
N ASP A 28 -22.34 -7.34 -34.74
CA ASP A 28 -22.27 -5.88 -34.87
C ASP A 28 -22.21 -5.03 -33.59
N ALA A 29 -21.02 -4.50 -33.36
CA ALA A 29 -20.69 -3.56 -32.29
C ALA A 29 -21.38 -2.20 -32.48
N ALA A 30 -22.01 -1.67 -31.43
CA ALA A 30 -21.85 -0.29 -30.94
C ALA A 30 -22.81 -0.04 -29.76
N HIS A 31 -22.34 0.63 -28.70
CA HIS A 31 -23.13 1.18 -27.58
C HIS A 31 -23.53 0.22 -26.43
N ALA A 32 -22.59 -0.57 -25.92
CA ALA A 32 -22.66 -1.03 -24.53
C ALA A 32 -21.47 -0.45 -23.74
N GLY A 33 -21.57 0.85 -23.46
CA GLY A 33 -21.05 1.52 -22.28
C GLY A 33 -19.54 1.48 -22.03
N ASP A 34 -18.93 2.65 -22.13
CA ASP A 34 -17.62 3.07 -21.60
C ASP A 34 -17.32 2.72 -20.12
N ALA A 35 -18.13 1.90 -19.45
CA ALA A 35 -17.85 1.41 -18.10
C ALA A 35 -16.74 0.33 -18.05
N ALA A 36 -16.34 -0.22 -19.20
CA ALA A 36 -15.31 -1.26 -19.28
C ALA A 36 -13.86 -0.73 -19.36
N MET A 37 -13.66 0.58 -19.53
CA MET A 37 -12.32 1.20 -19.49
C MET A 37 -11.84 1.51 -18.08
N ALA A 38 -12.70 1.36 -17.07
CA ALA A 38 -12.28 1.15 -15.68
C ALA A 38 -12.01 -0.35 -15.43
N ALA A 39 -11.33 -1.01 -16.36
CA ALA A 39 -10.98 -2.42 -16.20
C ALA A 39 -10.26 -2.59 -14.86
N PRO A 40 -10.74 -3.46 -13.94
CA PRO A 40 -9.90 -3.86 -12.83
C PRO A 40 -8.67 -4.48 -13.45
N ARG A 41 -7.49 -3.84 -13.27
CA ARG A 41 -6.21 -4.43 -13.61
C ARG A 41 -6.24 -5.85 -13.05
N PHE A 42 -5.90 -6.83 -13.89
CA PHE A 42 -5.91 -8.22 -13.50
C PHE A 42 -4.97 -8.40 -12.30
N SER A 43 -5.53 -8.42 -11.09
CA SER A 43 -4.82 -8.84 -9.88
C SER A 43 -4.80 -10.35 -9.89
N ALA A 44 -3.66 -10.92 -10.31
CA ALA A 44 -3.43 -12.34 -10.13
C ALA A 44 -3.69 -12.69 -8.65
N TYR A 45 -4.52 -13.71 -8.41
CA TYR A 45 -4.92 -14.18 -7.08
C TYR A 45 -5.81 -13.24 -6.25
N GLY A 46 -6.41 -12.20 -6.85
CA GLY A 46 -7.35 -11.32 -6.14
C GLY A 46 -6.72 -10.41 -5.09
N ILE A 47 -5.39 -10.32 -5.07
CA ILE A 47 -4.64 -9.49 -4.13
C ILE A 47 -4.62 -8.07 -4.69
N THR A 48 -5.31 -7.15 -4.02
CA THR A 48 -5.13 -5.72 -4.26
C THR A 48 -3.85 -5.24 -3.56
N PRO A 49 -3.25 -4.11 -3.96
CA PRO A 49 -2.08 -3.54 -3.26
C PRO A 49 -2.29 -3.39 -1.74
N ASP A 50 -3.53 -3.20 -1.30
CA ASP A 50 -3.90 -3.13 0.11
C ASP A 50 -3.92 -4.48 0.85
N ASP A 51 -3.93 -5.61 0.14
CA ASP A 51 -4.08 -6.97 0.69
C ASP A 51 -2.80 -7.82 0.61
N ASP A 52 -1.68 -7.26 0.16
CA ASP A 52 -0.40 -7.97 0.19
C ASP A 52 0.27 -7.86 1.58
N PRO A 53 0.40 -8.97 2.34
CA PRO A 53 0.99 -8.94 3.69
C PRO A 53 2.45 -8.50 3.69
N LEU A 54 3.19 -8.69 2.59
CA LEU A 54 4.57 -8.22 2.48
C LEU A 54 4.60 -6.70 2.36
N SER A 55 3.80 -6.11 1.47
CA SER A 55 3.67 -4.66 1.33
C SER A 55 3.21 -3.98 2.63
N GLN A 56 2.30 -4.61 3.37
CA GLN A 56 1.89 -4.15 4.72
C GLN A 56 3.05 -4.18 5.72
N ALA A 57 3.82 -5.27 5.76
CA ALA A 57 4.98 -5.39 6.64
C ALA A 57 6.05 -4.34 6.31
N MET A 58 6.34 -4.12 5.03
CA MET A 58 7.29 -3.10 4.58
C MET A 58 6.84 -1.69 4.94
N ARG A 59 5.54 -1.38 4.81
CA ARG A 59 4.98 -0.11 5.28
C ARG A 59 5.16 0.09 6.77
N GLY A 60 4.82 -0.94 7.56
CA GLY A 60 5.00 -0.90 9.01
C GLY A 60 6.45 -0.69 9.43
N LEU A 61 7.41 -1.30 8.72
CA LEU A 61 8.84 -1.08 8.97
C LEU A 61 9.29 0.35 8.65
N ILE A 62 8.80 0.93 7.55
CA ILE A 62 9.08 2.33 7.17
C ILE A 62 8.55 3.27 8.24
N ASP A 63 7.30 3.10 8.67
CA ASP A 63 6.67 3.93 9.69
C ASP A 63 7.40 3.80 11.04
N HIS A 64 7.81 2.57 11.38
CA HIS A 64 8.58 2.32 12.61
C HIS A 64 9.95 2.99 12.58
N ALA A 65 10.69 2.88 11.48
CA ALA A 65 12.00 3.51 11.33
C ALA A 65 11.90 5.05 11.39
N ALA A 66 10.90 5.63 10.72
CA ALA A 66 10.64 7.08 10.77
C ALA A 66 10.39 7.57 12.21
N ASN A 67 9.56 6.84 12.96
CA ASN A 67 9.25 7.18 14.34
C ASN A 67 10.47 6.97 15.28
N GLN A 68 11.25 5.91 15.07
CA GLN A 68 12.48 5.68 15.83
C GLN A 68 13.48 6.82 15.64
N GLU A 69 13.68 7.30 14.42
CA GLU A 69 14.59 8.41 14.15
C GLU A 69 14.14 9.70 14.84
N GLN A 70 12.83 9.99 14.82
CA GLN A 70 12.24 11.10 15.58
C GLN A 70 12.47 10.96 17.09
N GLN A 71 12.27 9.77 17.65
CA GLN A 71 12.49 9.52 19.07
C GLN A 71 13.95 9.67 19.46
N ILE A 72 14.88 9.18 18.65
CA ILE A 72 16.32 9.32 18.87
C ILE A 72 16.71 10.81 18.86
N ALA A 73 16.23 11.59 17.91
CA ALA A 73 16.47 13.02 17.86
C ALA A 73 15.97 13.75 19.12
N LEU A 74 14.76 13.43 19.60
CA LEU A 74 14.21 13.98 20.84
C LEU A 74 15.05 13.60 22.07
N LEU A 75 15.53 12.36 22.14
CA LEU A 75 16.39 11.90 23.22
C LEU A 75 17.71 12.67 23.25
N TRP A 76 18.32 12.92 22.09
CA TRP A 76 19.54 13.73 22.01
C TRP A 76 19.30 15.17 22.46
N GLN A 77 18.20 15.79 22.04
CA GLN A 77 17.83 17.13 22.47
C GLN A 77 17.59 17.21 23.99
N ALA A 78 16.91 16.21 24.55
CA ALA A 78 16.67 16.13 25.99
C ALA A 78 17.99 15.94 26.77
N LEU A 79 18.90 15.11 26.27
CA LEU A 79 20.20 14.90 26.87
C LEU A 79 21.07 16.17 26.83
N GLU A 80 21.06 16.89 25.71
CA GLU A 80 21.75 18.19 25.58
C GLU A 80 21.21 19.19 26.62
N ALA A 81 19.88 19.34 26.72
CA ALA A 81 19.25 20.23 27.70
C ALA A 81 19.55 19.85 29.17
N LEU A 82 19.68 18.55 29.47
CA LEU A 82 20.06 18.08 30.80
C LEU A 82 21.56 18.32 31.09
N SER A 83 22.44 18.11 30.10
CA SER A 83 23.88 18.32 30.25
C SER A 83 24.22 19.76 30.62
N GLU A 84 23.54 20.73 30.00
CA GLU A 84 23.69 22.16 30.29
C GLU A 84 23.30 22.50 31.72
N ARG A 85 22.23 21.87 32.24
CA ARG A 85 21.76 22.08 33.62
C ARG A 85 22.74 21.53 34.65
N VAL A 86 23.35 20.38 34.36
CA VAL A 86 24.27 19.69 35.28
C VAL A 86 25.71 20.24 35.16
N ARG A 87 25.98 21.15 34.21
CA ARG A 87 27.32 21.69 33.88
C ARG A 87 28.33 20.58 33.56
N VAL A 88 27.86 19.52 32.90
CA VAL A 88 28.76 18.52 32.31
C VAL A 88 29.32 19.12 31.02
N PRO A 89 30.64 19.03 30.76
CA PRO A 89 31.20 19.43 29.48
C PRO A 89 30.48 18.70 28.32
N ARG A 90 30.08 19.45 27.28
CA ARG A 90 29.32 18.93 26.14
C ARG A 90 30.02 17.74 25.45
N ASP A 91 31.35 17.73 25.46
CA ASP A 91 32.18 16.72 24.81
C ASP A 91 32.05 15.30 25.40
N ASP A 92 31.59 15.17 26.66
CA ASP A 92 31.50 13.86 27.32
C ASP A 92 30.14 13.17 27.15
N CYS A 93 29.11 13.90 26.73
CA CYS A 93 27.72 13.44 26.86
C CYS A 93 26.93 13.37 25.55
N VAL A 94 27.38 14.02 24.47
CA VAL A 94 26.74 13.89 23.16
C VAL A 94 27.81 13.64 22.09
N PRO A 95 27.86 12.45 21.46
CA PRO A 95 28.79 12.18 20.38
C PRO A 95 28.49 13.05 19.15
N ASP A 96 29.52 13.36 18.36
CA ASP A 96 29.39 14.20 17.16
C ASP A 96 28.44 13.60 16.10
N GLU A 97 28.33 12.28 16.06
CA GLU A 97 27.43 11.54 15.15
C GLU A 97 25.98 11.46 15.66
N ALA A 98 25.64 12.12 16.77
CA ALA A 98 24.28 12.14 17.28
C ALA A 98 23.32 12.77 16.25
N ALA A 99 22.38 11.97 15.74
CA ALA A 99 21.32 12.42 14.84
C ALA A 99 20.33 13.34 15.60
N ARG A 100 20.68 14.62 15.72
CA ARG A 100 19.84 15.67 16.35
C ARG A 100 18.73 16.17 15.42
N GLU A 101 18.89 15.91 14.13
CA GLU A 101 17.93 16.24 13.07
C GLU A 101 17.35 14.96 12.50
N THR A 102 16.06 15.01 12.13
CA THR A 102 15.35 13.88 11.51
C THR A 102 15.56 13.92 10.00
N GLY A 103 16.21 12.91 9.43
CA GLY A 103 16.54 12.78 8.01
C GLY A 103 15.85 11.63 7.28
N PHE A 104 15.05 10.82 7.97
CA PHE A 104 14.40 9.65 7.35
C PHE A 104 13.48 10.03 6.17
N GLU A 105 13.82 9.59 4.96
CA GLU A 105 13.06 9.85 3.73
C GLU A 105 11.78 8.98 3.62
N THR A 106 10.89 9.08 4.62
CA THR A 106 9.66 8.28 4.76
C THR A 106 8.84 8.24 3.47
N GLU A 107 8.65 9.40 2.82
CA GLU A 107 7.85 9.53 1.61
C GLU A 107 8.46 8.80 0.42
N ARG A 108 9.78 8.84 0.28
CA ARG A 108 10.51 8.17 -0.82
C ARG A 108 10.40 6.66 -0.69
N PHE A 109 10.65 6.13 0.51
CA PHE A 109 10.50 4.69 0.78
C PHE A 109 9.04 4.26 0.65
N THR A 110 8.13 5.11 1.10
CA THR A 110 6.70 4.88 0.95
C THR A 110 6.30 4.74 -0.52
N GLN A 111 6.81 5.62 -1.37
CA GLN A 111 6.50 5.64 -2.80
C GLN A 111 7.15 4.48 -3.57
N LEU A 112 8.22 3.88 -3.06
CA LEU A 112 8.84 2.67 -3.61
C LEU A 112 8.04 1.41 -3.34
N VAL A 113 7.39 1.31 -2.18
CA VAL A 113 6.55 0.15 -1.81
C VAL A 113 5.17 0.21 -2.46
N GLY A 114 4.67 1.40 -2.82
CA GLY A 114 3.37 1.58 -3.47
C GLY A 114 3.36 1.53 -5.01
N LYS A 115 4.50 1.22 -5.65
CA LYS A 115 4.64 1.07 -7.12
C LYS A 115 4.71 -0.39 -7.51
#